data_AF-A0A7L4J2H7-F1
#
_entry.id   AF-A0A7L4J2H7-F1
#
_cell.length_a   1.000
_cell.length_b   1.000
_cell.length_c   1.000
_cell.angle_alpha   90.00
_cell.angle_beta   90.00
_cell.angle_gamma   90.00
#
_symmetry.space_group_name_H-M   'P 1'
#
loop_
_entity.id
_entity.type
_entity.pdbx_description
1 polymer ?
#
loop_
_entity_poly.entity_id
_entity_poly.type
_entity_poly.pdbx_seq_one_letter_code
_entity_poly.pdbx_strand_id
1 'polypeptide(L)'
;GRLSRIPLHSRSHRPEPSAESQMAFPSKRKCVSKTSEPEFSRIPSLNSPSNVTVDSVFKAANQGLPKSDKRAEPVSKKTRARCPLSRQQLEAELKNKNQLVETLKQQLARGEGSIKLRELKKENKRLVQEVEKLKKLQETCMTILESRNINPGSNIEEEEEMRACREKTTTLTKKVTEELTLFCHRVAKEEEMLETAMAKWKSVQEENQRAMEKQSYFQVQIKECTAMFEALGELLAM
;
A
#
# COMPACT_ATOMS: atom_id res chain seq x y z
N GLY A 1 -41.69 5.94 -55.78
CA GLY A 1 -41.59 4.77 -54.89
C GLY A 1 -41.85 5.18 -53.45
N ARG A 2 -42.34 4.25 -52.62
CA ARG A 2 -42.42 4.35 -51.14
C ARG A 2 -41.00 4.45 -50.54
N LEU A 3 -40.72 4.94 -49.33
CA LEU A 3 -41.44 5.68 -48.29
C LEU A 3 -40.37 6.18 -47.29
N SER A 4 -40.31 7.46 -46.94
CA SER A 4 -39.50 7.93 -45.80
C SER A 4 -40.38 8.00 -44.55
N ARG A 5 -40.21 7.04 -43.62
CA ARG A 5 -40.91 7.05 -42.32
C ARG A 5 -40.08 7.80 -41.29
N ILE A 6 -40.47 9.04 -40.97
CA ILE A 6 -40.04 9.72 -39.75
C ILE A 6 -41.23 9.77 -38.80
N PRO A 7 -41.16 9.16 -37.62
CA PRO A 7 -42.02 9.50 -36.50
C PRO A 7 -41.38 10.66 -35.73
N LEU A 8 -41.93 11.87 -35.89
CA LEU A 8 -41.75 12.94 -34.91
C LEU A 8 -42.82 12.77 -33.83
N HIS A 9 -42.41 12.58 -32.57
CA HIS A 9 -43.27 12.88 -31.44
C HIS A 9 -42.53 13.75 -30.44
N SER A 10 -43.22 14.81 -30.01
CA SER A 10 -42.72 15.89 -29.19
C SER A 10 -43.24 15.76 -27.75
N ARG A 11 -42.38 16.19 -26.81
CA ARG A 11 -42.72 16.81 -25.51
C ARG A 11 -43.58 16.00 -24.52
N SER A 12 -43.00 15.64 -23.36
CA SER A 12 -43.57 15.97 -22.03
C SER A 12 -42.72 15.50 -20.82
N HIS A 13 -42.67 16.37 -19.80
CA HIS A 13 -42.53 16.13 -18.35
C HIS A 13 -41.37 15.29 -17.72
N ARG A 14 -40.63 15.95 -16.80
CA ARG A 14 -40.08 15.38 -15.52
C ARG A 14 -41.26 15.10 -14.54
N PRO A 15 -41.16 14.26 -13.48
CA PRO A 15 -39.97 13.98 -12.65
C PRO A 15 -39.69 12.49 -12.29
N GLU A 16 -38.70 12.26 -11.41
CA GLU A 16 -38.35 10.99 -10.71
C GLU A 16 -39.45 10.48 -9.72
N PRO A 17 -39.34 9.35 -8.97
CA PRO A 17 -38.22 8.39 -8.79
C PRO A 17 -38.55 6.86 -8.73
N SER A 18 -37.49 6.05 -8.58
CA SER A 18 -37.41 4.75 -7.84
C SER A 18 -38.34 3.56 -8.18
N ALA A 19 -37.74 2.45 -8.64
CA ALA A 19 -38.09 1.10 -8.19
C ALA A 19 -36.95 0.08 -8.40
N GLU A 20 -36.53 -0.52 -7.28
CA GLU A 20 -36.09 -1.91 -7.08
C GLU A 20 -35.42 -2.72 -8.23
N SER A 21 -34.23 -3.22 -7.94
CA SER A 21 -33.77 -4.51 -8.47
C SER A 21 -33.13 -5.32 -7.35
N GLN A 22 -33.92 -6.28 -6.84
CA GLN A 22 -33.46 -7.29 -5.89
C GLN A 22 -32.51 -8.27 -6.60
N MET A 23 -31.35 -8.53 -6.01
CA MET A 23 -30.73 -9.86 -6.08
C MET A 23 -30.19 -10.24 -4.71
N ALA A 24 -30.92 -11.14 -4.05
CA ALA A 24 -30.47 -11.78 -2.83
C ALA A 24 -29.49 -12.92 -3.18
N PHE A 25 -28.30 -12.92 -2.58
CA PHE A 25 -27.39 -14.06 -2.63
C PHE A 25 -27.72 -15.06 -1.52
N PRO A 26 -28.08 -16.32 -1.83
CA PRO A 26 -28.38 -17.31 -0.80
C PRO A 26 -27.10 -17.88 -0.16
N SER A 27 -26.94 -17.62 1.13
CA SER A 27 -26.00 -18.33 1.99
C SER A 27 -26.25 -19.84 1.99
N LYS A 28 -25.23 -20.64 1.63
CA LYS A 28 -25.13 -22.05 2.05
C LYS A 28 -23.69 -22.41 2.44
N ARG A 29 -23.44 -22.40 3.75
CA ARG A 29 -22.30 -23.12 4.34
C ARG A 29 -22.47 -24.62 4.11
N LYS A 30 -21.39 -25.32 3.76
CA LYS A 30 -21.18 -26.71 4.19
C LYS A 30 -19.77 -26.82 4.76
N CYS A 31 -19.68 -26.87 6.08
CA CYS A 31 -18.44 -27.19 6.76
C CYS A 31 -18.13 -28.68 6.55
N VAL A 32 -16.89 -29.00 6.19
CA VAL A 32 -16.29 -30.30 6.53
C VAL A 32 -15.03 -30.00 7.33
N SER A 33 -15.07 -30.38 8.59
CA SER A 33 -14.02 -30.18 9.57
C SER A 33 -12.81 -31.06 9.30
N LYS A 34 -11.60 -30.47 9.37
CA LYS A 34 -10.39 -31.21 9.74
C LYS A 34 -9.67 -30.45 10.86
N THR A 35 -9.52 -31.15 11.97
CA THR A 35 -8.82 -30.72 13.18
C THR A 35 -7.30 -30.78 12.95
N SER A 36 -6.61 -29.68 13.26
CA SER A 36 -5.16 -29.70 13.53
C SER A 36 -4.77 -28.43 14.28
N GLU A 37 -4.41 -28.57 15.54
CA GLU A 37 -3.69 -27.53 16.28
C GLU A 37 -2.28 -27.36 15.68
N PRO A 38 -1.76 -26.13 15.53
CA PRO A 38 -0.35 -25.92 15.24
C PRO A 38 0.46 -25.83 16.54
N GLU A 39 1.26 -26.87 16.82
CA GLU A 39 2.29 -26.83 17.85
C GLU A 39 3.31 -25.71 17.58
N PHE A 40 3.68 -24.94 18.62
CA PHE A 40 4.72 -23.92 18.47
C PHE A 40 6.11 -24.54 18.28
N SER A 41 6.80 -24.07 17.23
CA SER A 41 8.04 -24.66 16.74
C SER A 41 9.27 -24.39 17.62
N ARG A 42 9.78 -25.48 18.20
CA ARG A 42 11.21 -25.85 18.36
C ARG A 42 12.26 -24.72 18.23
N ILE A 43 12.89 -24.39 19.36
CA ILE A 43 14.10 -23.54 19.46
C ILE A 43 15.31 -24.23 18.75
N PRO A 44 16.15 -23.51 17.98
CA PRO A 44 17.36 -24.07 17.38
C PRO A 44 18.47 -24.34 18.41
N SER A 45 18.94 -25.59 18.50
CA SER A 45 20.09 -25.98 19.33
C SER A 45 21.42 -25.72 18.61
N LEU A 46 22.29 -24.90 19.20
CA LEU A 46 23.64 -24.64 18.68
C LEU A 46 24.56 -25.83 19.00
N ASN A 47 24.86 -26.66 18.00
CA ASN A 47 25.80 -27.77 18.15
C ASN A 47 27.20 -27.38 17.66
N SER A 48 28.22 -27.62 18.48
CA SER A 48 29.63 -27.52 18.09
C SER A 48 30.37 -28.78 18.57
N PRO A 49 31.00 -29.57 17.69
CA PRO A 49 31.58 -30.86 18.06
C PRO A 49 33.05 -30.72 18.50
N SER A 50 33.41 -31.35 19.63
CA SER A 50 34.81 -31.70 19.92
C SER A 50 34.92 -32.90 20.87
N ASN A 51 34.98 -34.09 20.27
CA ASN A 51 35.90 -35.19 20.56
C ASN A 51 36.36 -35.52 22.01
N VAL A 52 36.04 -36.78 22.38
CA VAL A 52 36.96 -37.84 22.86
C VAL A 52 37.13 -38.11 24.38
N THR A 53 36.62 -39.29 24.78
CA THR A 53 36.94 -40.16 25.96
C THR A 53 36.86 -39.55 27.37
N VAL A 54 36.27 -40.20 28.39
CA VAL A 54 36.62 -41.51 28.98
C VAL A 54 35.44 -42.05 29.83
N ASP A 55 35.32 -43.38 29.92
CA ASP A 55 34.62 -44.26 30.87
C ASP A 55 33.35 -43.89 31.66
N SER A 56 32.41 -44.86 31.60
CA SER A 56 31.77 -45.65 32.69
C SER A 56 31.95 -45.22 34.16
N VAL A 57 31.09 -45.55 35.14
CA VAL A 57 30.12 -46.67 35.34
C VAL A 57 28.92 -46.09 36.17
N PHE A 58 27.77 -46.73 36.48
CA PHE A 58 27.50 -48.02 37.11
C PHE A 58 26.04 -48.45 36.89
N LYS A 59 25.81 -49.75 36.62
CA LYS A 59 24.64 -50.48 37.16
C LYS A 59 25.00 -51.96 37.34
N ALA A 60 24.60 -52.54 38.47
CA ALA A 60 25.08 -53.84 38.92
C ALA A 60 24.20 -55.00 38.44
N ALA A 61 24.82 -56.16 38.18
CA ALA A 61 24.16 -57.46 38.24
C ALA A 61 25.17 -58.62 38.39
N ASN A 62 24.78 -59.59 39.23
CA ASN A 62 25.14 -61.02 39.23
C ASN A 62 26.50 -61.48 39.80
N GLN A 63 26.38 -62.45 40.72
CA GLN A 63 27.48 -63.23 41.30
C GLN A 63 27.76 -64.48 40.45
N GLY A 64 29.01 -64.93 40.44
CA GLY A 64 29.41 -66.22 39.87
C GLY A 64 30.88 -66.54 40.18
N LEU A 65 31.12 -67.48 41.11
CA LEU A 65 32.43 -68.10 41.34
C LEU A 65 32.66 -69.21 40.30
N PRO A 66 33.89 -69.58 39.88
CA PRO A 66 34.84 -70.26 40.79
C PRO A 66 36.37 -69.99 40.59
N LYS A 67 37.15 -70.21 41.66
CA LYS A 67 38.52 -70.83 41.78
C LYS A 67 39.63 -70.41 40.77
N SER A 68 40.88 -70.11 41.14
CA SER A 68 41.68 -70.23 42.39
C SER A 68 42.82 -69.16 42.35
N ASP A 69 43.91 -69.10 43.15
CA ASP A 69 44.49 -69.97 44.20
C ASP A 69 45.34 -69.16 45.23
N LYS A 70 45.78 -69.82 46.31
CA LYS A 70 46.93 -69.55 47.21
C LYS A 70 47.50 -68.11 47.38
N ARG A 71 47.15 -67.53 48.53
CA ARG A 71 48.07 -67.14 49.64
C ARG A 71 49.08 -65.98 49.45
N ALA A 72 48.70 -64.76 49.88
CA ALA A 72 49.40 -63.98 50.92
C ALA A 72 48.74 -62.59 51.15
N GLU A 73 48.56 -62.21 52.42
CA GLU A 73 48.32 -60.83 52.88
C GLU A 73 49.68 -60.07 53.04
N PRO A 74 49.76 -58.71 53.17
CA PRO A 74 48.85 -57.89 53.99
C PRO A 74 48.39 -56.52 53.45
N VAL A 75 47.31 -56.07 54.10
CA VAL A 75 46.69 -54.72 54.17
C VAL A 75 47.64 -53.51 53.98
N SER A 76 47.20 -52.52 53.20
CA SER A 76 47.40 -51.10 53.57
C SER A 76 46.27 -50.17 53.07
N LYS A 77 45.58 -49.52 54.02
CA LYS A 77 44.59 -48.46 53.76
C LYS A 77 45.32 -47.11 53.64
N LYS A 78 44.93 -46.24 52.71
CA LYS A 78 45.45 -44.85 52.65
C LYS A 78 44.33 -43.81 52.54
N THR A 79 44.15 -43.06 53.62
CA THR A 79 43.27 -41.88 53.70
C THR A 79 44.13 -40.61 53.49
N ARG A 80 43.60 -39.62 52.78
CA ARG A 80 44.28 -38.37 52.40
C ARG A 80 44.47 -37.43 53.60
N ALA A 81 45.70 -37.02 53.89
CA ALA A 81 46.01 -35.98 54.89
C ALA A 81 46.23 -34.61 54.22
N ARG A 82 45.94 -33.51 54.96
CA ARG A 82 46.28 -32.13 54.55
C ARG A 82 47.72 -31.79 54.96
N CYS A 83 48.51 -31.18 54.07
CA CYS A 83 49.80 -30.56 54.44
C CYS A 83 49.59 -29.13 54.99
N PRO A 84 50.45 -28.64 55.91
CA PRO A 84 50.42 -27.25 56.35
C PRO A 84 50.92 -26.28 55.26
N LEU A 85 50.24 -25.13 55.11
CA LEU A 85 50.69 -24.02 54.28
C LEU A 85 51.89 -23.30 54.93
N SER A 86 52.77 -22.69 54.13
CA SER A 86 53.91 -21.95 54.70
C SER A 86 53.45 -20.66 55.38
N ARG A 87 54.16 -20.22 56.42
CA ARG A 87 53.80 -19.02 57.19
C ARG A 87 53.63 -17.76 56.33
N GLN A 88 54.48 -17.58 55.32
CA GLN A 88 54.40 -16.45 54.39
C GLN A 88 53.15 -16.51 53.50
N GLN A 89 52.73 -17.71 53.08
CA GLN A 89 51.48 -17.89 52.33
C GLN A 89 50.27 -17.53 53.19
N LEU A 90 50.27 -17.95 54.46
CA LEU A 90 49.22 -17.62 55.42
C LEU A 90 49.16 -16.10 55.71
N GLU A 91 50.30 -15.44 55.88
CA GLU A 91 50.37 -13.98 56.09
C GLU A 91 49.92 -13.19 54.85
N ALA A 92 50.22 -13.67 53.63
CA ALA A 92 49.73 -13.08 52.39
C ALA A 92 48.21 -13.30 52.20
N GLU A 93 47.71 -14.49 52.49
CA GLU A 93 46.27 -14.81 52.46
C GLU A 93 45.49 -13.97 53.48
N LEU A 94 46.03 -13.78 54.69
CA LEU A 94 45.44 -12.93 55.73
C LEU A 94 45.38 -11.46 55.29
N LYS A 95 46.45 -10.93 54.68
CA LYS A 95 46.45 -9.57 54.11
C LYS A 95 45.42 -9.41 53.00
N ASN A 96 45.30 -10.38 52.09
CA ASN A 96 44.30 -10.37 51.02
C ASN A 96 42.86 -10.41 51.60
N LYS A 97 42.60 -11.29 52.58
CA LYS A 97 41.30 -11.36 53.28
C LYS A 97 40.97 -10.06 54.02
N ASN A 98 41.92 -9.45 54.72
CA ASN A 98 41.70 -8.17 55.38
C ASN A 98 41.44 -7.04 54.37
N GLN A 99 42.16 -7.00 53.24
CA GLN A 99 41.92 -6.03 52.18
C GLN A 99 40.54 -6.21 51.54
N LEU A 100 40.09 -7.45 51.34
CA LEU A 100 38.73 -7.76 50.87
C LEU A 100 37.68 -7.32 51.89
N VAL A 101 37.88 -7.59 53.18
CA VAL A 101 36.98 -7.18 54.26
C VAL A 101 36.86 -5.66 54.33
N GLU A 102 37.97 -4.91 54.29
CA GLU A 102 37.93 -3.44 54.26
C GLU A 102 37.28 -2.91 52.98
N THR A 103 37.48 -3.57 51.83
CA THR A 103 36.82 -3.19 50.57
C THR A 103 35.30 -3.40 50.64
N LEU A 104 34.85 -4.55 51.16
CA LEU A 104 33.42 -4.87 51.36
C LEU A 104 32.78 -3.95 52.40
N LYS A 105 33.48 -3.67 53.50
CA LYS A 105 33.08 -2.71 54.54
C LYS A 105 32.93 -1.30 53.98
N GLN A 106 33.83 -0.87 53.09
CA GLN A 106 33.69 0.39 52.36
C GLN A 106 32.50 0.39 51.39
N GLN A 107 32.30 -0.67 50.60
CA GLN A 107 31.15 -0.78 49.70
C GLN A 107 29.80 -0.78 50.45
N LEU A 108 29.76 -1.43 51.62
CA LEU A 108 28.62 -1.43 52.54
C LEU A 108 28.39 -0.04 53.14
N ALA A 109 29.43 0.62 53.64
CA ALA A 109 29.35 1.98 54.19
C ALA A 109 28.94 3.02 53.14
N ARG A 110 29.41 2.88 51.89
CA ARG A 110 28.98 3.69 50.74
C ARG A 110 27.58 3.31 50.23
N GLY A 111 26.98 2.22 50.73
CA GLY A 111 25.63 1.80 50.38
C GLY A 111 25.44 1.46 48.90
N GLU A 112 26.51 1.11 48.17
CA GLU A 112 26.54 1.05 46.70
C GLU A 112 25.43 0.15 46.12
N GLY A 113 25.15 -0.98 46.77
CA GLY A 113 24.06 -1.89 46.39
C GLY A 113 22.66 -1.28 46.57
N SER A 114 22.46 -0.46 47.60
CA SER A 114 21.18 0.23 47.87
C SER A 114 20.94 1.36 46.85
N ILE A 115 22.00 2.08 46.46
CA ILE A 115 21.94 3.11 45.41
C ILE A 115 21.59 2.46 44.06
N LYS A 116 22.33 1.43 43.64
CA LYS A 116 22.07 0.68 42.40
C LYS A 116 20.66 0.07 42.38
N LEU A 117 20.20 -0.50 43.49
CA LEU A 117 18.83 -1.03 43.62
C LEU A 117 17.76 0.07 43.49
N ARG A 118 18.00 1.27 44.05
CA ARG A 118 17.09 2.42 43.94
C ARG A 118 17.01 2.94 42.51
N GLU A 119 18.13 3.00 41.81
CA GLU A 119 18.20 3.41 40.39
C GLU A 119 17.48 2.41 39.49
N LEU A 120 17.78 1.11 39.63
CA LEU A 120 17.10 0.04 38.89
C LEU A 120 15.59 0.02 39.19
N LYS A 121 15.16 0.26 40.43
CA LYS A 121 13.73 0.36 40.78
C LYS A 121 13.06 1.60 40.16
N LYS A 122 13.78 2.73 40.05
CA LYS A 122 13.29 3.93 39.37
C LYS A 122 13.17 3.69 37.86
N GLU A 123 14.15 3.01 37.26
CA GLU A 123 14.14 2.68 35.83
C GLU A 123 13.04 1.68 35.49
N ASN A 124 12.90 0.60 36.28
CA ASN A 124 11.82 -0.37 36.12
C ASN A 124 10.44 0.31 36.18
N LYS A 125 10.24 1.27 37.09
CA LYS A 125 9.00 2.08 37.12
C LYS A 125 8.79 2.91 35.85
N ARG A 126 9.84 3.50 35.26
CA ARG A 126 9.75 4.21 33.97
C ARG A 126 9.35 3.27 32.84
N LEU A 127 10.02 2.12 32.73
CA LEU A 127 9.73 1.11 31.70
C LEU A 127 8.30 0.56 31.81
N VAL A 128 7.80 0.30 33.03
CA VAL A 128 6.40 -0.11 33.24
C VAL A 128 5.41 0.95 32.73
N GLN A 129 5.66 2.23 33.01
CA GLN A 129 4.83 3.32 32.49
C GLN A 129 4.89 3.43 30.97
N GLU A 130 6.05 3.23 30.36
CA GLU A 130 6.20 3.28 28.90
C GLU A 130 5.49 2.10 28.21
N VAL A 131 5.61 0.89 28.77
CA VAL A 131 4.84 -0.28 28.31
C VAL A 131 3.33 -0.03 28.40
N GLU A 132 2.86 0.66 29.44
CA GLU A 132 1.43 1.01 29.56
C GLU A 132 1.00 2.04 28.49
N LYS A 133 1.83 3.04 28.16
CA LYS A 133 1.55 3.95 27.03
C LYS A 133 1.54 3.22 25.69
N LEU A 134 2.51 2.34 25.46
CA LEU A 134 2.61 1.56 24.22
C LEU A 134 1.40 0.64 24.03
N LYS A 135 0.88 0.03 25.12
CA LYS A 135 -0.38 -0.71 25.09
C LYS A 135 -1.58 0.17 24.71
N LYS A 136 -1.73 1.33 25.33
CA LYS A 136 -2.80 2.29 24.98
C LYS A 136 -2.70 2.78 23.54
N LEU A 137 -1.48 2.99 23.04
CA LEU A 137 -1.24 3.32 21.63
C LEU A 137 -1.63 2.16 20.72
N GLN A 138 -1.25 0.93 21.05
CA GLN A 138 -1.64 -0.28 20.31
C GLN A 138 -3.16 -0.47 20.28
N GLU A 139 -3.84 -0.35 21.43
CA GLU A 139 -5.30 -0.40 21.55
C GLU A 139 -5.99 0.69 20.71
N THR A 140 -5.43 1.91 20.71
CA THR A 140 -5.92 3.02 19.87
C THR A 140 -5.75 2.72 18.39
N CYS A 141 -4.59 2.23 17.96
CA CYS A 141 -4.34 1.83 16.57
C CYS A 141 -5.25 0.69 16.12
N MET A 142 -5.43 -0.34 16.95
CA MET A 142 -6.37 -1.44 16.68
C MET A 142 -7.80 -0.92 16.54
N THR A 143 -8.25 -0.05 17.44
CA THR A 143 -9.59 0.57 17.37
C THR A 143 -9.78 1.38 16.08
N ILE A 144 -8.76 2.10 15.61
CA ILE A 144 -8.82 2.85 14.35
C ILE A 144 -8.90 1.90 13.13
N LEU A 145 -8.16 0.78 13.16
CA LEU A 145 -8.20 -0.22 12.10
C LEU A 145 -9.57 -0.93 12.07
N GLU A 146 -10.06 -1.39 13.22
CA GLU A 146 -11.37 -2.06 13.37
C GLU A 146 -12.54 -1.14 12.96
N SER A 147 -12.57 0.10 13.46
CA SER A 147 -13.64 1.07 13.14
C SER A 147 -13.65 1.51 11.67
N ARG A 148 -12.52 1.43 10.97
CA ARG A 148 -12.42 1.66 9.53
C ARG A 148 -12.47 0.38 8.69
N ASN A 149 -12.62 -0.78 9.35
CA ASN A 149 -12.57 -2.11 8.75
C ASN A 149 -11.29 -2.37 7.90
N ILE A 150 -10.16 -1.74 8.27
CA ILE A 150 -8.87 -1.84 7.60
C ILE A 150 -8.16 -3.09 8.11
N ASN A 151 -8.09 -4.14 7.29
CA ASN A 151 -7.24 -5.30 7.57
C ASN A 151 -5.76 -4.92 7.31
N PRO A 152 -4.88 -4.91 8.33
CA PRO A 152 -3.48 -4.48 8.18
C PRO A 152 -2.64 -5.40 7.29
N GLY A 153 -3.10 -6.63 7.01
CA GLY A 153 -2.43 -7.55 6.07
C GLY A 153 -2.90 -7.44 4.61
N SER A 154 -4.17 -7.05 4.38
CA SER A 154 -4.78 -6.99 3.04
C SER A 154 -4.60 -5.62 2.37
N ASN A 155 -4.59 -4.55 3.17
CA ASN A 155 -4.61 -3.18 2.66
C ASN A 155 -3.33 -2.75 1.91
N ILE A 156 -2.21 -3.48 2.02
CA ILE A 156 -0.98 -3.12 1.30
C ILE A 156 -1.16 -3.36 -0.21
N GLU A 157 -1.65 -4.54 -0.60
CA GLU A 157 -1.92 -4.88 -2.00
C GLU A 157 -3.11 -4.08 -2.56
N GLU A 158 -4.18 -3.92 -1.76
CA GLU A 158 -5.34 -3.09 -2.12
C GLU A 158 -4.97 -1.60 -2.27
N GLU A 159 -4.07 -1.04 -1.46
CA GLU A 159 -3.63 0.36 -1.61
C GLU A 159 -2.68 0.53 -2.81
N GLU A 160 -1.82 -0.45 -3.11
CA GLU A 160 -1.01 -0.44 -4.34
C GLU A 160 -1.89 -0.50 -5.59
N GLU A 161 -2.92 -1.37 -5.62
CA GLU A 161 -3.89 -1.42 -6.71
C GLU A 161 -4.70 -0.11 -6.81
N MET A 162 -5.17 0.43 -5.69
CA MET A 162 -5.89 1.71 -5.65
C MET A 162 -5.01 2.86 -6.17
N ARG A 163 -3.72 2.87 -5.81
CA ARG A 163 -2.74 3.86 -6.30
C ARG A 163 -2.51 3.73 -7.79
N ALA A 164 -2.29 2.53 -8.29
CA ALA A 164 -2.16 2.27 -9.73
C ALA A 164 -3.44 2.63 -10.51
N CYS A 165 -4.62 2.36 -9.95
CA CYS A 165 -5.91 2.76 -10.51
C CYS A 165 -6.06 4.29 -10.55
N ARG A 166 -5.66 4.99 -9.49
CA ARG A 166 -5.65 6.46 -9.42
C ARG A 166 -4.67 7.09 -10.42
N GLU A 167 -3.48 6.51 -10.60
CA GLU A 167 -2.49 6.95 -11.59
C GLU A 167 -2.98 6.75 -13.04
N LYS A 168 -3.58 5.59 -13.34
CA LYS A 168 -4.26 5.33 -14.63
C LYS A 168 -5.38 6.33 -14.87
N THR A 169 -6.24 6.55 -13.88
CA THR A 169 -7.38 7.49 -13.94
C THR A 169 -6.91 8.91 -14.19
N THR A 170 -5.95 9.42 -13.39
CA THR A 170 -5.42 10.79 -13.56
C THR A 170 -4.70 10.98 -14.89
N THR A 171 -3.99 9.97 -15.40
CA THR A 171 -3.36 10.00 -16.72
C THR A 171 -4.40 10.04 -17.84
N LEU A 172 -5.47 9.23 -17.75
CA LEU A 172 -6.57 9.24 -18.72
C LEU A 172 -7.32 10.57 -18.70
N THR A 173 -7.63 11.11 -17.51
CA THR A 173 -8.26 12.43 -17.36
C THR A 173 -7.45 13.54 -18.02
N LYS A 174 -6.11 13.54 -17.86
CA LYS A 174 -5.23 14.49 -18.55
C LYS A 174 -5.36 14.39 -20.07
N LYS A 175 -5.22 13.18 -20.64
CA LYS A 175 -5.37 12.95 -22.09
C LYS A 175 -6.71 13.43 -22.64
N VAL A 176 -7.81 13.05 -21.98
CA VAL A 176 -9.16 13.48 -22.38
C VAL A 176 -9.32 15.01 -22.29
N THR A 177 -8.71 15.65 -21.29
CA THR A 177 -8.71 17.13 -21.16
C THR A 177 -7.89 17.79 -22.28
N GLU A 178 -6.71 17.25 -22.61
CA GLU A 178 -5.85 17.72 -23.69
C GLU A 178 -6.54 17.55 -25.06
N GLU A 179 -7.11 16.39 -25.34
CA GLU A 179 -7.87 16.13 -26.58
C GLU A 179 -9.10 17.04 -26.70
N LEU A 180 -9.83 17.27 -25.61
CA LEU A 180 -10.98 18.18 -25.61
C LEU A 180 -10.58 19.64 -25.87
N THR A 181 -9.48 20.12 -25.27
CA THR A 181 -9.00 21.49 -25.53
C THR A 181 -8.52 21.66 -26.97
N LEU A 182 -7.83 20.66 -27.54
CA LEU A 182 -7.45 20.63 -28.96
C LEU A 182 -8.67 20.58 -29.89
N PHE A 183 -9.71 19.83 -29.54
CA PHE A 183 -10.97 19.79 -30.29
C PHE A 183 -11.67 21.15 -30.27
N CYS A 184 -11.83 21.78 -29.10
CA CYS A 184 -12.43 23.11 -28.98
C CYS A 184 -11.66 24.17 -29.79
N HIS A 185 -10.32 24.15 -29.75
CA HIS A 185 -9.51 25.06 -30.57
C HIS A 185 -9.69 24.83 -32.08
N ARG A 186 -9.80 23.56 -32.52
CA ARG A 186 -10.09 23.22 -33.91
C ARG A 186 -11.47 23.72 -34.34
N VAL A 187 -12.50 23.51 -33.52
CA VAL A 187 -13.88 23.97 -33.81
C VAL A 187 -13.90 25.50 -33.96
N ALA A 188 -13.28 26.25 -33.04
CA ALA A 188 -13.21 27.70 -33.15
C ALA A 188 -12.52 28.18 -34.44
N LYS A 189 -11.48 27.47 -34.90
CA LYS A 189 -10.81 27.78 -36.17
C LYS A 189 -11.67 27.44 -37.40
N GLU A 190 -12.37 26.31 -37.40
CA GLU A 190 -13.33 25.97 -38.46
C GLU A 190 -14.49 26.97 -38.52
N GLU A 191 -14.96 27.45 -37.36
CA GLU A 191 -15.98 28.50 -37.24
C GLU A 191 -15.51 29.84 -37.83
N GLU A 192 -14.30 30.30 -37.50
CA GLU A 192 -13.68 31.50 -38.09
C GLU A 192 -13.55 31.40 -39.63
N MET A 193 -13.11 30.24 -40.13
CA MET A 193 -13.00 29.98 -41.57
C MET A 193 -14.38 29.96 -42.25
N LEU A 194 -15.39 29.39 -41.61
CA LEU A 194 -16.77 29.36 -42.11
C LEU A 194 -17.38 30.76 -42.12
N GLU A 195 -17.21 31.56 -41.07
CA GLU A 195 -17.68 32.95 -41.03
C GLU A 195 -17.02 33.79 -42.13
N THR A 196 -15.71 33.65 -42.31
CA THR A 196 -14.96 34.29 -43.40
C THR A 196 -15.48 33.88 -44.79
N ALA A 197 -15.82 32.59 -44.98
CA ALA A 197 -16.40 32.09 -46.22
C ALA A 197 -17.83 32.63 -46.45
N MET A 198 -18.66 32.68 -45.40
CA MET A 198 -20.01 33.25 -45.45
C MET A 198 -19.99 34.75 -45.79
N ALA A 199 -19.05 35.51 -45.24
CA ALA A 199 -18.88 36.94 -45.55
C ALA A 199 -18.53 37.15 -47.03
N LYS A 200 -17.59 36.36 -47.58
CA LYS A 200 -17.23 36.38 -49.01
C LYS A 200 -18.41 35.99 -49.89
N TRP A 201 -19.16 34.95 -49.53
CA TRP A 201 -20.35 34.51 -50.28
C TRP A 201 -21.40 35.62 -50.36
N LYS A 202 -21.69 36.31 -49.24
CA LYS A 202 -22.62 37.45 -49.21
C LYS A 202 -22.18 38.57 -50.15
N SER A 203 -20.90 38.95 -50.14
CA SER A 203 -20.36 39.97 -51.05
C SER A 203 -20.58 39.61 -52.53
N VAL A 204 -20.29 38.36 -52.91
CA VAL A 204 -20.50 37.87 -54.29
C VAL A 204 -22.00 37.80 -54.64
N GLN A 205 -22.85 37.43 -53.68
CA GLN A 205 -24.30 37.41 -53.87
C GLN A 205 -24.86 38.82 -54.14
N GLU A 206 -24.39 39.84 -53.40
CA GLU A 206 -24.77 41.24 -53.63
C GLU A 206 -24.25 41.78 -54.97
N GLU A 207 -23.03 41.43 -55.38
CA GLU A 207 -22.49 41.77 -56.70
C GLU A 207 -23.33 41.17 -57.82
N ASN A 208 -23.71 39.90 -57.69
CA ASN A 208 -24.58 39.22 -58.66
C ASN A 208 -25.97 39.86 -58.72
N GLN A 209 -26.55 40.23 -57.57
CA GLN A 209 -27.82 40.96 -57.51
C GLN A 209 -27.75 42.30 -58.25
N ARG A 210 -26.69 43.11 -58.01
CA ARG A 210 -26.44 44.36 -58.75
C ARG A 210 -26.25 44.13 -60.26
N ALA A 211 -25.61 43.03 -60.65
CA ALA A 211 -25.44 42.67 -62.06
C ALA A 211 -26.77 42.31 -62.73
N MET A 212 -27.64 41.56 -62.05
CA MET A 212 -28.98 41.20 -62.51
C MET A 212 -29.88 42.43 -62.67
N GLU A 213 -29.84 43.37 -61.74
CA GLU A 213 -30.55 44.66 -61.83
C GLU A 213 -30.11 45.47 -63.04
N LYS A 214 -28.78 45.55 -63.28
CA LYS A 214 -28.21 46.22 -64.45
C LYS A 214 -28.58 45.53 -65.77
N GLN A 215 -28.63 44.20 -65.79
CA GLN A 215 -29.10 43.43 -66.95
C GLN A 215 -30.57 43.70 -67.25
N SER A 216 -31.43 43.75 -66.22
CA SER A 216 -32.85 44.09 -66.35
C SER A 216 -33.04 45.50 -66.92
N TYR A 217 -32.29 46.48 -66.40
CA TYR A 217 -32.28 47.86 -66.91
C TYR A 217 -31.91 47.94 -68.40
N PHE A 218 -30.83 47.30 -68.83
CA PHE A 218 -30.46 47.27 -70.24
C PHE A 218 -31.47 46.50 -71.09
N GLN A 219 -32.13 45.47 -70.58
CA GLN A 219 -33.18 44.75 -71.30
C GLN A 219 -34.40 45.66 -71.57
N VAL A 220 -34.74 46.57 -70.65
CA VAL A 220 -35.78 47.58 -70.88
C VAL A 220 -35.34 48.56 -71.97
N GLN A 221 -34.14 49.14 -71.87
CA GLN A 221 -33.64 50.06 -72.92
C GLN A 221 -33.56 49.42 -74.31
N ILE A 222 -33.15 48.15 -74.41
CA ILE A 222 -33.11 47.43 -75.68
C ILE A 222 -34.53 47.31 -76.25
N LYS A 223 -35.53 46.96 -75.44
CA LYS A 223 -36.94 46.88 -75.89
C LYS A 223 -37.49 48.23 -76.34
N GLU A 224 -37.17 49.31 -75.62
CA GLU A 224 -37.54 50.68 -76.01
C GLU A 224 -36.92 51.08 -77.36
N CYS A 225 -35.63 50.80 -77.55
CA CYS A 225 -34.94 51.03 -78.82
C CYS A 225 -35.52 50.17 -79.96
N THR A 226 -35.79 48.88 -79.72
CA THR A 226 -36.41 47.98 -80.70
C THR A 226 -37.79 48.51 -81.12
N ALA A 227 -38.65 48.88 -80.17
CA ALA A 227 -39.96 49.44 -80.48
C ALA A 227 -39.88 50.77 -81.26
N MET A 228 -38.91 51.64 -80.95
CA MET A 228 -38.67 52.86 -81.75
C MET A 228 -38.23 52.54 -83.19
N PHE A 229 -37.36 51.54 -83.39
CA PHE A 229 -36.94 51.13 -84.73
C PHE A 229 -38.06 50.44 -85.52
N GLU A 230 -38.90 49.63 -84.86
CA GLU A 230 -40.08 49.01 -85.46
C GLU A 230 -41.07 50.09 -85.93
N ALA A 231 -41.45 51.04 -85.07
CA ALA A 231 -42.34 52.14 -85.41
C ALA A 231 -41.79 53.05 -86.53
N LEU A 232 -40.48 53.29 -86.56
CA LEU A 232 -39.84 54.04 -87.64
C LEU A 232 -39.79 53.25 -88.95
N GLY A 233 -39.67 51.92 -88.88
CA GLY A 233 -39.80 51.02 -90.03
C GLY A 233 -41.21 51.01 -90.62
N GLU A 234 -42.24 50.97 -89.77
CA GLU A 234 -43.65 51.08 -90.18
C GLU A 234 -43.94 52.42 -90.88
N LEU A 235 -43.42 53.53 -90.33
CA LEU A 235 -43.53 54.88 -90.93
C LEU A 235 -42.87 55.00 -92.32
N LEU A 236 -41.80 54.25 -92.57
CA LEU A 236 -41.08 54.23 -93.86
C LEU A 236 -41.67 53.22 -94.86
N ALA A 237 -42.62 52.38 -94.43
CA ALA A 237 -43.29 51.40 -95.28
C ALA A 237 -44.65 51.88 -95.82
N MET A 238 -45.08 53.10 -95.47
CA MET A 238 -46.26 53.80 -96.02
C MET A 238 -45.89 54.81 -97.12
#